data_AF-A0A0K2UAG5-F1
#
_entry.id   AF-A0A0K2UAG5-F1
#
_cell.length_a   1.000
_cell.length_b   1.000
_cell.length_c   1.000
_cell.angle_alpha   90.00
_cell.angle_beta   90.00
_cell.angle_gamma   90.00
#
_symmetry.space_group_name_H-M   'P 1'
#
loop_
_entity.id
_entity.type
_entity.pdbx_description
1 polymer ?
#
loop_
_entity_poly.entity_id
_entity_poly.type
_entity_poly.pdbx_seq_one_letter_code
_entity_poly.pdbx_strand_id
1 'polypeptide(L)'
;MSRCGTEEVLPEEEGLDPRIQEELEKLNEFTNLINALESQLDEGNCAFSRLLSESSGSLQALSSKLGSSTIEKARPFYAALEVSQKAQKDCHTAVTNYQRAAGIHSAAKETITLAEQRFLSKSGEWKFDEAWQAMLNNATIKVVEAECLKTQSRADHLAKAASFTQAESTVQSLEKSLHKFIQKSKPYFQRKDQFDKELEEQKEKVQTLQKKVSGAKESYAASLRKLEAISESIHARRKVAQLREPGVGAESQANNNEESRR
;
A
#
# COMPACT_ATOMS: atom_id res chain seq x y z
N MET A 1 42.34 -49.10 -46.37
CA MET A 1 41.86 -47.89 -47.06
C MET A 1 41.22 -47.00 -46.01
N SER A 2 41.99 -46.05 -45.49
CA SER A 2 41.50 -44.94 -44.67
C SER A 2 40.77 -43.94 -45.54
N ARG A 3 39.63 -43.46 -45.06
CA ARG A 3 38.87 -42.24 -45.42
C ARG A 3 37.56 -42.37 -44.63
N CYS A 4 36.97 -41.34 -44.03
CA CYS A 4 37.34 -39.96 -43.77
C CYS A 4 36.30 -39.58 -42.72
N GLY A 5 36.70 -39.43 -41.45
CA GLY A 5 35.77 -38.97 -40.41
C GLY A 5 35.37 -37.54 -40.75
N THR A 6 34.09 -37.34 -41.05
CA THR A 6 33.46 -36.04 -40.88
C THR A 6 33.48 -35.78 -39.38
N GLU A 7 34.42 -34.97 -38.91
CA GLU A 7 34.34 -34.35 -37.58
C GLU A 7 33.04 -33.55 -37.57
N GLU A 8 32.02 -34.11 -36.91
CA GLU A 8 30.94 -33.33 -36.33
C GLU A 8 31.62 -32.28 -35.45
N VAL A 9 31.60 -31.03 -35.90
CA VAL A 9 31.83 -29.89 -35.03
C VAL A 9 30.64 -29.89 -34.07
N LEU A 10 30.78 -30.62 -32.96
CA LEU A 10 29.94 -30.47 -31.79
C LEU A 10 30.01 -28.98 -31.42
N PRO A 11 28.88 -28.24 -31.41
CA PRO A 11 28.91 -26.86 -30.96
C PRO A 11 29.44 -26.88 -29.53
N GLU A 12 30.48 -26.09 -29.29
CA GLU A 12 31.02 -25.81 -27.96
C GLU A 12 29.85 -25.59 -27.00
N GLU A 13 29.88 -26.21 -25.82
CA GLU A 13 28.95 -25.90 -24.73
C GLU A 13 29.14 -24.43 -24.33
N GLU A 14 28.48 -23.51 -25.07
CA GLU A 14 28.28 -22.13 -24.65
C GLU A 14 27.49 -22.20 -23.35
N GLY A 15 28.16 -22.02 -22.22
CA GLY A 15 27.53 -21.91 -20.91
C GLY A 15 26.35 -20.94 -20.95
N LEU A 16 25.29 -21.26 -20.20
CA LEU A 16 24.06 -20.46 -20.11
C LEU A 16 24.41 -18.97 -19.91
N ASP A 17 23.78 -18.08 -20.70
CA ASP A 17 23.96 -16.63 -20.57
C ASP A 17 23.74 -16.24 -19.09
N PRO A 18 24.68 -15.55 -18.44
CA PRO A 18 24.61 -15.26 -17.00
C PRO A 18 23.33 -14.50 -16.62
N ARG A 19 22.71 -13.76 -17.57
CA ARG A 19 21.43 -13.08 -17.35
C ARG A 19 20.24 -14.05 -17.32
N ILE A 20 20.32 -15.15 -18.08
CA ILE A 20 19.34 -16.24 -18.02
C ILE A 20 19.45 -16.94 -16.66
N GLN A 21 20.69 -17.22 -16.23
CA GLN A 21 20.94 -17.85 -14.93
C GLN A 21 20.36 -17.02 -13.78
N GLU A 22 20.61 -15.71 -13.75
CA GLU A 22 20.09 -14.81 -12.72
C GLU A 22 18.55 -14.78 -12.68
N GLU A 23 17.88 -14.70 -13.83
CA GLU A 23 16.42 -14.68 -13.86
C GLU A 23 15.80 -16.06 -13.54
N LEU A 24 16.46 -17.16 -13.86
CA LEU A 24 16.04 -18.51 -13.44
C LEU A 24 16.17 -18.70 -11.92
N GLU A 25 17.23 -18.17 -11.31
CA GLU A 25 17.38 -18.16 -9.84
C GLU A 25 16.25 -17.35 -9.18
N LYS A 26 15.93 -16.17 -9.70
CA LYS A 26 14.78 -15.36 -9.24
C LYS A 26 13.45 -16.11 -9.38
N LEU A 27 13.23 -16.82 -10.49
CA LEU A 27 12.01 -17.62 -10.65
C LEU A 27 11.91 -18.71 -9.59
N ASN A 28 12.99 -19.44 -9.32
CA ASN A 28 13.01 -20.45 -8.26
C ASN A 28 12.73 -19.84 -6.88
N GLU A 29 13.32 -18.69 -6.57
CA GLU A 29 13.04 -17.94 -5.34
C GLU A 29 11.56 -17.54 -5.25
N PHE A 30 11.00 -16.97 -6.31
CA PHE A 30 9.60 -16.57 -6.36
C PHE A 30 8.65 -17.77 -6.29
N THR A 31 8.96 -18.90 -6.92
CA THR A 31 8.18 -20.13 -6.79
C THR A 31 8.13 -20.61 -5.35
N ASN A 32 9.28 -20.67 -4.67
CA ASN A 32 9.35 -21.05 -3.26
C ASN A 32 8.57 -20.06 -2.38
N LEU A 33 8.70 -18.76 -2.64
CA LEU A 33 7.99 -17.72 -1.93
C LEU A 33 6.47 -17.81 -2.14
N ILE A 34 6.00 -18.03 -3.37
CA ILE A 34 4.58 -18.20 -3.68
C ILE A 34 4.03 -19.41 -2.92
N ASN A 35 4.70 -20.57 -3.00
CA ASN A 35 4.27 -21.78 -2.30
C ASN A 35 4.18 -21.56 -0.78
N ALA A 36 5.18 -20.89 -0.19
CA ALA A 36 5.18 -20.57 1.24
C ALA A 36 4.05 -19.61 1.62
N LEU A 37 3.79 -18.58 0.81
CA LEU A 37 2.73 -17.61 1.05
C LEU A 37 1.34 -18.22 0.84
N GLU A 38 1.17 -19.10 -0.14
CA GLU A 38 -0.07 -19.84 -0.39
C GLU A 38 -0.39 -20.80 0.76
N SER A 39 0.60 -21.54 1.27
CA SER A 39 0.44 -22.37 2.47
C SER A 39 -0.01 -21.54 3.68
N GLN A 40 0.64 -20.40 3.93
CA GLN A 40 0.25 -19.49 5.02
C GLN A 40 -1.15 -18.89 4.82
N LEU A 41 -1.53 -18.59 3.58
CA LEU A 41 -2.86 -18.09 3.26
C LEU A 41 -3.93 -19.16 3.53
N ASP A 42 -3.69 -20.40 3.15
CA ASP A 42 -4.58 -21.53 3.44
C ASP A 42 -4.71 -21.78 4.95
N GLU A 43 -3.59 -21.77 5.67
CA GLU A 43 -3.59 -21.85 7.15
C GLU A 43 -4.40 -20.71 7.77
N GLY A 44 -4.23 -19.48 7.28
CA GLY A 44 -4.99 -18.31 7.71
C GLY A 44 -6.49 -18.45 7.44
N ASN A 45 -6.88 -18.93 6.27
CA ASN A 45 -8.28 -19.18 5.90
C ASN A 45 -8.90 -20.29 6.76
N CYS A 46 -8.16 -21.36 7.04
CA CYS A 46 -8.58 -22.42 7.96
C CYS A 46 -8.75 -21.88 9.39
N ALA A 47 -7.83 -21.05 9.87
CA ALA A 47 -7.91 -20.42 11.18
C ALA A 47 -9.13 -19.49 11.30
N PHE A 48 -9.37 -18.65 10.29
CA PHE A 48 -10.53 -17.77 10.22
C PHE A 48 -11.85 -18.56 10.24
N SER A 49 -11.94 -19.62 9.43
CA SER A 49 -13.13 -20.49 9.36
C SER A 49 -13.40 -21.21 10.69
N ARG A 50 -12.35 -21.68 11.36
CA ARG A 50 -12.44 -22.29 12.70
C ARG A 50 -12.95 -21.29 13.73
N LEU A 51 -12.38 -20.08 13.73
CA LEU A 51 -12.78 -19.01 14.63
C LEU A 51 -14.24 -18.58 14.41
N LEU A 52 -14.70 -18.51 13.16
CA LEU A 52 -16.11 -18.26 12.84
C LEU A 52 -17.04 -19.32 13.44
N SER A 53 -16.68 -20.60 13.30
CA SER A 53 -17.46 -21.71 13.87
C SER A 53 -17.48 -21.67 15.39
N GLU A 54 -16.33 -21.43 16.03
CA GLU A 54 -16.20 -21.28 17.48
C GLU A 54 -17.03 -20.10 18.00
N SER A 55 -16.92 -18.95 17.34
CA SER A 55 -17.68 -17.73 17.65
C SER A 55 -19.19 -18.00 17.61
N SER A 56 -19.68 -18.59 16.52
CA SER A 56 -21.09 -18.93 16.37
C SER A 56 -21.57 -19.87 17.48
N GLY A 57 -20.84 -20.95 17.75
CA GLY A 57 -21.20 -21.93 18.78
C GLY A 57 -21.17 -21.34 20.20
N SER A 58 -20.14 -20.58 20.53
CA SER A 58 -20.00 -19.94 21.85
C SER A 58 -21.08 -18.88 22.08
N LEU A 59 -21.41 -18.06 21.07
CA LEU A 59 -22.46 -17.05 21.16
C LEU A 59 -23.85 -17.68 21.23
N GLN A 60 -24.09 -18.78 20.50
CA GLN A 60 -25.33 -19.54 20.59
C GLN A 60 -25.53 -20.13 21.99
N ALA A 61 -24.48 -20.72 22.58
CA ALA A 61 -24.54 -21.24 23.95
C ALA A 61 -24.86 -20.14 24.98
N LEU A 62 -24.24 -18.96 24.86
CA LEU A 62 -24.54 -17.80 25.70
C LEU A 62 -25.97 -17.29 25.47
N SER A 63 -26.45 -17.29 24.22
CA SER A 63 -27.81 -16.89 23.88
C SER A 63 -28.85 -17.80 24.52
N SER A 64 -28.66 -19.12 24.45
CA SER A 64 -29.52 -20.10 25.12
C SER A 64 -29.50 -19.95 26.64
N LYS A 65 -28.33 -19.69 27.25
CA LYS A 65 -28.19 -19.53 28.71
C LYS A 65 -28.83 -18.24 29.23
N LEU A 66 -28.69 -17.12 28.53
CA LEU A 66 -29.16 -15.81 28.97
C LEU A 66 -30.61 -15.52 28.53
N GLY A 67 -31.06 -16.21 27.49
CA GLY A 67 -32.37 -16.08 26.86
C GLY A 67 -32.35 -15.01 25.76
N SER A 68 -32.74 -15.39 24.54
CA SER A 68 -32.70 -14.54 23.35
C SER A 68 -33.42 -13.20 23.54
N SER A 69 -34.56 -13.18 24.25
CA SER A 69 -35.32 -11.95 24.51
C SER A 69 -34.56 -10.91 25.34
N THR A 70 -33.64 -11.33 26.21
CA THR A 70 -32.79 -10.41 26.99
C THR A 70 -31.76 -9.75 26.09
N ILE A 71 -31.18 -10.51 25.16
CA ILE A 71 -30.18 -10.03 24.20
C ILE A 71 -30.84 -9.09 23.19
N GLU A 72 -31.97 -9.47 22.60
CA GLU A 72 -32.72 -8.63 21.65
C GLU A 72 -33.09 -7.27 22.25
N LYS A 73 -33.58 -7.25 23.49
CA LYS A 73 -33.94 -6.00 24.17
C LYS A 73 -32.74 -5.11 24.47
N ALA A 74 -31.54 -5.66 24.60
CA ALA A 74 -30.33 -4.88 24.84
C ALA A 74 -29.65 -4.40 23.56
N ARG A 75 -29.96 -4.97 22.38
CA ARG A 75 -29.34 -4.58 21.09
C ARG A 75 -29.38 -3.07 20.81
N PRO A 76 -30.51 -2.34 21.01
CA PRO A 76 -30.55 -0.91 20.74
C PRO A 76 -29.53 -0.11 21.54
N PHE A 77 -29.29 -0.49 22.80
CA PHE A 77 -28.28 0.15 23.64
C PHE A 77 -26.86 -0.05 23.09
N TYR A 78 -26.49 -1.30 22.76
CA TYR A 78 -25.15 -1.58 22.24
C TYR A 78 -24.91 -0.98 20.86
N ALA A 79 -25.93 -0.91 20.01
CA ALA A 79 -25.86 -0.20 18.73
C ALA A 79 -25.67 1.32 18.93
N ALA A 80 -26.43 1.93 19.84
CA ALA A 80 -26.25 3.35 20.18
C ALA A 80 -24.88 3.63 20.79
N LEU A 81 -24.36 2.71 21.61
CA LEU A 81 -23.03 2.80 22.20
C LEU A 81 -21.93 2.81 21.14
N GLU A 82 -22.03 1.93 20.13
CA GLU A 82 -21.09 1.91 19.00
C GLU A 82 -21.13 3.22 18.21
N VAL A 83 -22.33 3.75 17.93
CA VAL A 83 -22.50 5.05 17.26
C VAL A 83 -21.88 6.17 18.08
N SER A 84 -22.10 6.19 19.40
CA SER A 84 -21.50 7.20 20.28
C SER A 84 -19.98 7.12 20.32
N GLN A 85 -19.41 5.92 20.46
CA GLN A 85 -17.95 5.72 20.43
C GLN A 85 -17.33 6.16 19.10
N LYS A 86 -18.01 5.89 17.97
CA LYS A 86 -17.58 6.38 16.66
C LYS A 86 -17.64 7.91 16.59
N ALA A 87 -18.76 8.51 17.01
CA ALA A 87 -18.92 9.96 17.02
C ALA A 87 -17.89 10.64 17.95
N GLN A 88 -17.52 10.02 19.06
CA GLN A 88 -16.46 10.48 19.95
C GLN A 88 -15.09 10.50 19.25
N LYS A 89 -14.72 9.41 18.57
CA LYS A 89 -13.45 9.31 17.81
C LYS A 89 -13.39 10.33 16.68
N ASP A 90 -14.49 10.47 15.93
CA ASP A 90 -14.63 11.47 14.88
C ASP A 90 -14.46 12.89 15.44
N CYS A 91 -15.15 13.19 16.55
CA CYS A 91 -15.06 14.49 17.21
C CYS A 91 -13.64 14.78 17.69
N HIS A 92 -12.96 13.81 18.31
CA HIS A 92 -11.57 13.97 18.75
C HIS A 92 -10.60 14.22 17.58
N THR A 93 -10.81 13.53 16.46
CA THR A 93 -10.06 13.75 15.22
C THR A 93 -10.30 15.16 14.69
N ALA A 94 -11.56 15.61 14.65
CA ALA A 94 -11.91 16.96 14.22
C ALA A 94 -11.34 18.05 15.14
N VAL A 95 -11.31 17.83 16.46
CA VAL A 95 -10.61 18.72 17.43
C VAL A 95 -9.14 18.84 17.05
N THR A 96 -8.46 17.72 16.84
CA THR A 96 -7.02 17.70 16.51
C THR A 96 -6.75 18.43 15.19
N ASN A 97 -7.62 18.24 14.18
CA ASN A 97 -7.52 18.93 12.90
C ASN A 97 -7.74 20.44 13.04
N TYR A 98 -8.73 20.87 13.83
CA TYR A 98 -8.98 22.28 14.12
C TYR A 98 -7.81 22.93 14.86
N GLN A 99 -7.26 22.26 15.89
CA GLN A 99 -6.08 22.74 16.62
C GLN A 99 -4.88 22.89 15.69
N ARG A 100 -4.64 21.92 14.81
CA ARG A 100 -3.58 22.00 13.79
C ARG A 100 -3.79 23.19 12.85
N ALA A 101 -5.01 23.36 12.33
CA ALA A 101 -5.33 24.48 11.43
C ALA A 101 -5.17 25.84 12.13
N ALA A 102 -5.57 25.94 13.40
CA ALA A 102 -5.36 27.13 14.22
C ALA A 102 -3.87 27.44 14.43
N GLY A 103 -3.04 26.41 14.68
CA GLY A 103 -1.59 26.53 14.77
C GLY A 103 -0.96 27.03 13.47
N ILE A 104 -1.35 26.46 12.32
CA ILE A 104 -0.89 26.90 10.99
C ILE A 104 -1.24 28.37 10.75
N HIS A 105 -2.48 28.76 11.04
CA HIS A 105 -2.91 30.16 10.88
C HIS A 105 -2.13 31.11 11.80
N SER A 106 -1.85 30.70 13.05
CA SER A 106 -1.01 31.49 13.97
C SER A 106 0.41 31.67 13.42
N ALA A 107 1.04 30.60 12.94
CA ALA A 107 2.38 30.64 12.36
C ALA A 107 2.44 31.48 11.07
N ALA A 108 1.40 31.42 10.24
CA ALA A 108 1.29 32.23 9.04
C ALA A 108 1.21 33.74 9.38
N LYS A 109 0.44 34.10 10.41
CA LYS A 109 0.39 35.48 10.91
C LYS A 109 1.72 35.95 11.47
N GLU A 110 2.38 35.13 12.28
CA GLU A 110 3.70 35.43 12.83
C GLU A 110 4.74 35.63 11.72
N THR A 111 4.66 34.87 10.63
CA THR A 111 5.54 35.05 9.46
C THR A 111 5.41 36.45 8.86
N ILE A 112 4.18 36.96 8.70
CA ILE A 112 3.96 38.34 8.23
C ILE A 112 4.53 39.34 9.23
N THR A 113 4.20 39.21 10.51
CA THR A 113 4.67 40.12 11.55
C THR A 113 6.21 40.17 11.62
N LEU A 114 6.89 39.03 11.53
CA LEU A 114 8.35 38.96 11.50
C LEU A 114 8.93 39.57 10.23
N ALA A 115 8.29 39.37 9.07
CA ALA A 115 8.71 39.98 7.82
C ALA A 115 8.60 41.51 7.87
N GLU A 116 7.50 42.05 8.40
CA GLU A 116 7.28 43.48 8.62
C GLU A 116 8.30 44.08 9.58
N GLN A 117 8.54 43.43 10.74
CA GLN A 117 9.54 43.88 11.71
C GLN A 117 10.95 43.93 11.11
N ARG A 118 11.34 42.89 10.35
CA ARG A 118 12.65 42.86 9.70
C ARG A 118 12.79 43.96 8.65
N PHE A 119 11.76 44.18 7.85
CA PHE A 119 11.75 45.25 6.86
C PHE A 119 11.93 46.63 7.52
N LEU A 120 11.20 46.91 8.61
CA LEU A 120 11.35 48.16 9.36
C LEU A 120 12.77 48.32 9.95
N SER A 121 13.34 47.25 10.51
CA SER A 121 14.69 47.26 11.08
C SER A 121 15.80 47.49 10.04
N LYS A 122 15.52 47.18 8.76
CA LYS A 122 16.45 47.30 7.63
C LYS A 122 15.99 48.35 6.61
N SER A 123 15.11 49.26 7.00
CA SER A 123 14.48 50.26 6.13
C SER A 123 15.45 51.20 5.39
N GLY A 124 16.70 51.33 5.87
CA GLY A 124 17.76 52.06 5.16
C GLY A 124 18.52 51.23 4.11
N GLU A 125 18.46 49.90 4.17
CA GLU A 125 19.15 48.96 3.28
C GLU A 125 18.18 48.30 2.30
N TRP A 126 16.95 48.02 2.72
CA TRP A 126 15.94 47.30 1.97
C TRP A 126 14.94 48.28 1.36
N LYS A 127 14.67 48.09 0.06
CA LYS A 127 13.64 48.84 -0.66
C LYS A 127 12.37 48.00 -0.76
N PHE A 128 11.23 48.66 -0.76
CA PHE A 128 9.95 48.04 -1.08
C PHE A 128 9.86 47.82 -2.60
N ASP A 129 10.59 46.82 -3.09
CA ASP A 129 10.67 46.45 -4.50
C ASP A 129 9.63 45.39 -4.89
N GLU A 130 9.57 45.06 -6.18
CA GLU A 130 8.63 44.09 -6.73
C GLU A 130 8.77 42.69 -6.08
N ALA A 131 9.98 42.29 -5.71
CA ALA A 131 10.23 41.01 -5.05
C ALA A 131 9.67 40.99 -3.62
N TRP A 132 9.82 42.08 -2.87
CA TRP A 132 9.26 42.20 -1.52
C TRP A 132 7.74 42.30 -1.55
N GLN A 133 7.17 43.04 -2.52
CA GLN A 133 5.72 43.07 -2.76
C GLN A 133 5.17 41.67 -3.05
N ALA A 134 5.82 40.91 -3.93
CA ALA A 134 5.43 39.54 -4.23
C ALA A 134 5.51 38.62 -2.99
N MET A 135 6.54 38.77 -2.15
CA MET A 135 6.67 38.03 -0.90
C MET A 135 5.52 38.33 0.07
N LEU A 136 5.19 39.60 0.30
CA LEU A 136 4.12 40.00 1.22
C LEU A 136 2.74 39.56 0.69
N ASN A 137 2.51 39.68 -0.61
CA ASN A 137 1.29 39.20 -1.25
C ASN A 137 1.14 37.68 -1.05
N ASN A 138 2.20 36.89 -1.28
CA ASN A 138 2.20 35.44 -1.05
C ASN A 138 1.93 35.10 0.43
N ALA A 139 2.61 35.78 1.36
CA ALA A 139 2.39 35.57 2.79
C ALA A 139 0.94 35.91 3.21
N THR A 140 0.37 36.98 2.64
CA THR A 140 -1.02 37.39 2.86
C THR A 140 -2.00 36.34 2.34
N ILE A 141 -1.79 35.83 1.11
CA ILE A 141 -2.59 34.73 0.55
C ILE A 141 -2.56 33.52 1.48
N LYS A 142 -1.38 33.12 1.96
CA LYS A 142 -1.23 31.99 2.90
C LYS A 142 -1.96 32.21 4.22
N VAL A 143 -1.99 33.42 4.76
CA VAL A 143 -2.78 33.74 5.96
C VAL A 143 -4.27 33.60 5.70
N VAL A 144 -4.75 34.08 4.54
CA VAL A 144 -6.15 33.94 4.14
C VAL A 144 -6.54 32.47 3.94
N GLU A 145 -5.70 31.69 3.26
CA GLU A 145 -5.89 30.24 3.09
C GLU A 145 -5.92 29.51 4.45
N ALA A 146 -5.00 29.84 5.34
CA ALA A 146 -4.96 29.25 6.68
C ALA A 146 -6.18 29.64 7.53
N GLU A 147 -6.68 30.87 7.43
CA GLU A 147 -7.92 31.31 8.10
C GLU A 147 -9.15 30.57 7.55
N CYS A 148 -9.20 30.37 6.23
CA CYS A 148 -10.24 29.59 5.58
C CYS A 148 -10.25 28.15 6.10
N LEU A 149 -9.09 27.48 6.12
CA LEU A 149 -8.93 26.11 6.64
C LEU A 149 -9.32 26.02 8.13
N LYS A 150 -8.90 27.00 8.94
CA LYS A 150 -9.27 27.08 10.36
C LYS A 150 -10.78 27.23 10.54
N THR A 151 -11.44 28.02 9.70
CA THR A 151 -12.90 28.22 9.77
C THR A 151 -13.66 26.96 9.35
N GLN A 152 -13.23 26.29 8.28
CA GLN A 152 -13.81 25.03 7.82
C GLN A 152 -13.65 23.91 8.85
N SER A 153 -12.44 23.72 9.39
CA SER A 153 -12.17 22.72 10.43
C SER A 153 -12.93 23.01 11.73
N ARG A 154 -13.17 24.28 12.06
CA ARG A 154 -14.05 24.66 13.19
C ARG A 154 -15.49 24.21 12.95
N ALA A 155 -16.02 24.47 11.76
CA ALA A 155 -17.39 24.10 11.42
C ALA A 155 -17.57 22.57 11.48
N ASP A 156 -16.62 21.80 10.93
CA ASP A 156 -16.60 20.34 11.01
C ASP A 156 -16.55 19.85 12.47
N HIS A 157 -15.64 20.37 13.28
CA HIS A 157 -15.57 20.06 14.71
C HIS A 157 -16.90 20.30 15.42
N LEU A 158 -17.54 21.46 15.21
CA LEU A 158 -18.82 21.77 15.84
C LEU A 158 -19.94 20.81 15.40
N ALA A 159 -19.98 20.45 14.12
CA ALA A 159 -20.93 19.48 13.60
C ALA A 159 -20.72 18.09 14.25
N LYS A 160 -19.48 17.61 14.31
CA LYS A 160 -19.13 16.33 14.94
C LYS A 160 -19.40 16.32 16.44
N ALA A 161 -19.15 17.44 17.14
CA ALA A 161 -19.47 17.58 18.56
C ALA A 161 -20.98 17.53 18.83
N ALA A 162 -21.79 18.13 17.96
CA ALA A 162 -23.26 18.04 18.05
C ALA A 162 -23.74 16.59 17.85
N SER A 163 -23.21 15.88 16.85
CA SER A 163 -23.52 14.46 16.63
C SER A 163 -23.12 13.59 17.82
N PHE A 164 -21.93 13.82 18.40
CA PHE A 164 -21.49 13.09 19.61
C PHE A 164 -22.42 13.35 20.79
N THR A 165 -22.79 14.61 21.05
CA THR A 165 -23.71 14.96 22.14
C THR A 165 -25.09 14.31 21.97
N GLN A 166 -25.60 14.25 20.74
CA GLN A 166 -26.86 13.58 20.43
C GLN A 166 -26.77 12.06 20.65
N ALA A 167 -25.67 11.43 20.20
CA ALA A 167 -25.45 10.01 20.39
C ALA A 167 -25.34 9.64 21.88
N GLU A 168 -24.59 10.42 22.66
CA GLU A 168 -24.47 10.25 24.12
C GLU A 168 -25.80 10.37 24.84
N SER A 169 -26.62 11.38 24.49
CA SER A 169 -27.96 11.53 25.06
C SER A 169 -28.84 10.29 24.80
N THR A 170 -28.73 9.71 23.60
CA THR A 170 -29.44 8.49 23.23
C THR A 170 -28.96 7.29 24.05
N VAL A 171 -27.64 7.13 24.21
CA VAL A 171 -27.05 6.09 25.05
C VAL A 171 -27.53 6.20 26.49
N GLN A 172 -27.49 7.40 27.08
CA GLN A 172 -27.94 7.63 28.46
C GLN A 172 -29.43 7.32 28.66
N SER A 173 -30.27 7.65 27.67
CA SER A 173 -31.71 7.32 27.71
C SER A 173 -31.95 5.81 27.65
N LEU A 174 -31.25 5.11 26.77
CA LEU A 174 -31.32 3.65 26.63
C LEU A 174 -30.75 2.92 27.86
N GLU A 175 -29.67 3.44 28.44
CA GLU A 175 -29.05 2.88 29.65
C GLU A 175 -30.03 2.88 30.82
N LYS A 176 -30.74 4.00 31.02
CA LYS A 176 -31.77 4.12 32.07
C LYS A 176 -32.95 3.18 31.85
N SER A 177 -33.47 3.12 30.62
CA SER A 177 -34.68 2.34 30.30
C SER A 177 -34.43 0.83 30.18
N LEU A 178 -33.22 0.41 29.80
CA LEU A 178 -32.89 -0.99 29.51
C LEU A 178 -31.91 -1.62 30.52
N HIS A 179 -31.64 -0.94 31.64
CA HIS A 179 -30.60 -1.30 32.62
C HIS A 179 -30.52 -2.80 32.94
N LYS A 180 -31.65 -3.44 33.31
CA LYS A 180 -31.70 -4.88 33.67
C LYS A 180 -31.28 -5.78 32.51
N PHE A 181 -31.69 -5.45 31.28
CA PHE A 181 -31.35 -6.23 30.08
C PHE A 181 -29.89 -6.06 29.70
N ILE A 182 -29.35 -4.84 29.84
CA ILE A 182 -27.93 -4.55 29.63
C ILE A 182 -27.07 -5.38 30.60
N GLN A 183 -27.36 -5.33 31.90
CA GLN A 183 -26.58 -6.08 32.90
C GLN A 183 -26.61 -7.59 32.65
N LYS A 184 -27.78 -8.14 32.33
CA LYS A 184 -27.92 -9.59 32.09
C LYS A 184 -27.30 -10.04 30.76
N SER A 185 -27.32 -9.21 29.71
CA SER A 185 -26.75 -9.54 28.40
C SER A 185 -25.26 -9.19 28.26
N LYS A 186 -24.68 -8.47 29.21
CA LYS A 186 -23.26 -8.04 29.19
C LYS A 186 -22.27 -9.15 28.84
N PRO A 187 -22.33 -10.38 29.41
CA PRO A 187 -21.39 -11.44 29.05
C PRO A 187 -21.43 -11.85 27.57
N TYR A 188 -22.62 -11.80 26.96
CA TYR A 188 -22.79 -12.10 25.53
C TYR A 188 -22.12 -11.03 24.67
N PHE A 189 -22.38 -9.75 24.93
CA PHE A 189 -21.81 -8.66 24.12
C PHE A 189 -20.30 -8.51 24.31
N GLN A 190 -19.77 -8.79 25.51
CA GLN A 190 -18.32 -8.82 25.75
C GLN A 190 -17.64 -9.94 24.96
N ARG A 191 -18.20 -11.16 24.99
CA ARG A 191 -17.64 -12.27 24.22
C ARG A 191 -17.77 -12.04 22.70
N LYS A 192 -18.88 -11.43 22.26
CA LYS A 192 -19.08 -11.02 20.87
C LYS A 192 -18.01 -10.02 20.43
N ASP A 193 -17.78 -8.96 21.20
CA ASP A 193 -16.77 -7.95 20.90
C ASP A 193 -15.35 -8.56 20.81
N GLN A 194 -15.03 -9.52 21.69
CA GLN A 194 -13.76 -10.25 21.60
C GLN A 194 -13.65 -11.04 20.29
N PHE A 195 -14.66 -11.82 19.93
CA PHE A 195 -14.65 -12.58 18.68
C PHE A 195 -14.63 -11.66 17.46
N ASP A 196 -15.35 -10.55 17.46
CA ASP A 196 -15.34 -9.58 16.37
C ASP A 196 -13.92 -9.03 16.15
N LYS A 197 -13.18 -8.72 17.22
CA LYS A 197 -11.78 -8.29 17.16
C LYS A 197 -10.86 -9.38 16.62
N GLU A 198 -10.94 -10.59 17.18
CA GLU A 198 -10.13 -11.72 16.72
C GLU A 198 -10.41 -12.05 15.24
N LEU A 199 -11.67 -11.97 14.81
CA LEU A 199 -12.07 -12.18 13.41
C LEU A 199 -11.54 -11.08 12.49
N GLU A 200 -11.62 -9.81 12.89
CA GLU A 200 -11.08 -8.72 12.08
C GLU A 200 -9.56 -8.81 11.96
N GLU A 201 -8.85 -9.14 13.04
CA GLU A 201 -7.39 -9.38 13.00
C GLU A 201 -7.01 -10.53 12.05
N GLN A 202 -7.74 -11.65 12.09
CA GLN A 202 -7.50 -12.77 11.17
C GLN A 202 -7.83 -12.40 9.72
N LYS A 203 -8.90 -11.64 9.51
CA LYS A 203 -9.27 -11.12 8.19
C LYS A 203 -8.21 -10.18 7.62
N GLU A 204 -7.65 -9.27 8.41
CA GLU A 204 -6.56 -8.39 8.00
C GLU A 204 -5.28 -9.18 7.64
N LYS A 205 -4.96 -10.23 8.41
CA LYS A 205 -3.84 -11.14 8.10
C LYS A 205 -4.05 -11.85 6.76
N VAL A 206 -5.23 -12.44 6.54
CA VAL A 206 -5.60 -13.10 5.27
C VAL A 206 -5.51 -12.12 4.11
N GLN A 207 -6.07 -10.92 4.23
CA GLN A 207 -5.99 -9.89 3.18
C GLN A 207 -4.54 -9.47 2.88
N THR A 208 -3.70 -9.37 3.92
CA THR A 208 -2.28 -9.05 3.76
C THR A 208 -1.54 -10.17 3.04
N LEU A 209 -1.82 -11.43 3.39
CA LEU A 209 -1.25 -12.60 2.72
C LEU A 209 -1.71 -12.67 1.25
N GLN A 210 -2.99 -12.43 0.95
CA GLN A 210 -3.51 -12.35 -0.42
C GLN A 210 -2.77 -11.30 -1.25
N LYS A 211 -2.56 -10.10 -0.69
CA LYS A 211 -1.77 -9.05 -1.35
C LYS A 211 -0.32 -9.48 -1.62
N LYS A 212 0.32 -10.16 -0.65
CA LYS A 212 1.68 -10.69 -0.81
C LYS A 212 1.76 -11.77 -1.89
N VAL A 213 0.80 -12.70 -1.93
CA VAL A 213 0.71 -13.72 -2.98
C VAL A 213 0.56 -13.06 -4.35
N SER A 214 -0.34 -12.07 -4.49
CA SER A 214 -0.50 -11.32 -5.75
C SER A 214 0.81 -10.66 -6.17
N GLY A 215 1.46 -9.92 -5.27
CA GLY A 215 2.73 -9.25 -5.56
C GLY A 215 3.87 -10.21 -5.92
N ALA A 216 3.94 -11.38 -5.28
CA ALA A 216 4.92 -12.41 -5.61
C ALA A 216 4.65 -13.02 -7.00
N LYS A 217 3.39 -13.29 -7.35
CA LYS A 217 2.99 -13.76 -8.70
C LYS A 217 3.26 -12.72 -9.78
N GLU A 218 3.01 -11.44 -9.50
CA GLU A 218 3.35 -10.33 -10.40
C GLU A 218 4.86 -10.25 -10.65
N SER A 219 5.67 -10.42 -9.60
CA SER A 219 7.14 -10.44 -9.68
C SER A 219 7.66 -11.66 -10.46
N TYR A 220 7.10 -12.84 -10.21
CA TYR A 220 7.37 -14.06 -10.98
C TYR A 220 7.07 -13.85 -12.48
N ALA A 221 5.90 -13.31 -12.80
CA ALA A 221 5.52 -13.00 -14.18
C ALA A 221 6.43 -11.95 -14.82
N ALA A 222 6.93 -10.98 -14.05
CA ALA A 222 7.90 -10.00 -14.54
C ALA A 222 9.25 -10.67 -14.90
N SER A 223 9.75 -11.61 -14.08
CA SER A 223 10.96 -12.36 -14.40
C SER A 223 10.80 -13.28 -15.62
N LEU A 224 9.63 -13.90 -15.82
CA LEU A 224 9.34 -14.64 -17.05
C LEU A 224 9.43 -13.76 -18.30
N ARG A 225 8.81 -12.56 -18.28
CA ARG A 225 8.89 -11.61 -19.41
C ARG A 225 10.33 -11.15 -19.69
N LYS A 226 11.16 -11.02 -18.64
CA LYS A 226 12.58 -10.70 -18.81
C LYS A 226 13.33 -11.84 -19.50
N LEU A 227 13.07 -13.10 -19.12
CA LEU A 227 13.66 -14.26 -19.79
C LEU A 227 13.23 -14.34 -21.26
N GLU A 228 11.96 -14.09 -21.57
CA GLU A 228 11.47 -13.98 -22.95
C GLU A 228 12.24 -12.91 -23.73
N ALA A 229 12.39 -11.70 -23.18
CA ALA A 229 13.13 -10.61 -23.83
C ALA A 229 14.62 -10.92 -24.02
N ILE A 230 15.26 -11.59 -23.04
CA ILE A 230 16.66 -12.03 -23.17
C ILE A 230 16.78 -13.08 -24.28
N SER A 231 15.86 -14.05 -24.31
CA SER A 231 15.81 -15.09 -25.34
C SER A 231 15.65 -14.49 -26.73
N GLU A 232 14.67 -13.60 -26.93
CA GLU A 232 14.44 -12.88 -28.19
C GLU A 232 15.68 -12.11 -28.65
N SER A 233 16.38 -11.44 -27.72
CA SER A 233 17.62 -10.71 -28.00
C SER A 233 18.74 -11.63 -28.49
N ILE A 234 18.92 -12.79 -27.84
CA ILE A 234 19.91 -13.80 -28.24
C ILE A 234 19.59 -14.36 -29.62
N HIS A 235 18.32 -14.70 -29.88
CA HIS A 235 17.86 -15.18 -31.19
C HIS A 235 18.05 -14.13 -32.29
N ALA A 236 17.73 -12.86 -32.02
CA ALA A 236 17.95 -11.76 -32.96
C ALA A 236 19.45 -11.60 -33.29
N ARG A 237 20.33 -11.66 -32.29
CA ARG A 237 21.78 -11.60 -32.48
C ARG A 237 22.29 -12.76 -33.35
N ARG A 238 21.83 -14.00 -33.08
CA ARG A 238 22.19 -15.19 -33.86
C ARG A 238 21.72 -15.09 -35.31
N LYS A 239 20.50 -14.58 -35.55
CA LYS A 239 19.96 -14.34 -36.90
C LYS A 239 20.78 -13.29 -37.68
N VAL A 240 21.21 -12.21 -37.02
CA VAL A 240 22.08 -11.19 -37.64
C VAL A 240 23.48 -11.75 -37.93
N ALA A 241 24.03 -12.61 -37.06
CA ALA A 241 25.32 -13.25 -37.30
C ALA A 241 25.27 -14.22 -38.50
N GLN A 242 24.20 -15.00 -38.65
CA GLN A 242 24.00 -15.89 -39.81
C GLN A 242 23.85 -15.14 -41.14
N LEU A 243 23.34 -13.90 -41.14
CA LEU A 243 23.22 -13.08 -42.34
C LEU A 243 24.54 -12.41 -42.78
N ARG A 244 25.60 -12.51 -41.96
CA ARG A 244 26.92 -11.88 -42.20
C ARG A 244 28.00 -12.90 -42.60
N GLU A 245 27.64 -13.97 -43.30
CA GLU A 245 28.65 -14.79 -43.97
C GLU A 245 29.47 -13.96 -44.99
N PRO A 246 30.78 -14.25 -45.16
CA PRO A 246 31.75 -13.30 -45.69
C PRO A 246 31.46 -12.88 -47.13
N GLY A 247 31.19 -11.58 -47.32
CA GLY A 247 31.30 -10.94 -48.61
C GLY A 247 32.72 -11.08 -49.14
N VAL A 248 32.88 -11.94 -50.15
CA VAL A 248 34.04 -12.03 -51.04
C VAL A 248 34.41 -10.64 -51.57
N GLY A 249 35.60 -10.17 -51.21
CA GLY A 249 36.14 -8.91 -51.70
C GLY A 249 37.50 -8.60 -51.08
N ALA A 250 38.54 -9.29 -51.53
CA ALA A 250 39.94 -8.95 -51.25
C ALA A 250 40.88 -9.61 -52.27
N GLU A 251 41.42 -8.75 -53.15
CA GLU A 251 42.60 -8.81 -54.02
C GLU A 251 43.21 -10.14 -54.50
N SER A 252 43.01 -10.45 -55.80
CA SER A 252 43.98 -11.24 -56.57
C SER A 252 45.21 -10.38 -56.90
N GLN A 253 46.28 -10.52 -56.11
CA GLN A 253 47.60 -10.04 -56.49
C GLN A 253 48.09 -10.84 -57.71
N ALA A 254 48.35 -10.12 -58.81
CA ALA A 254 49.14 -10.61 -59.92
C ALA A 254 50.57 -10.86 -59.45
N ASN A 255 51.01 -12.12 -59.47
CA ASN A 255 52.43 -12.44 -59.37
C ASN A 255 52.85 -13.29 -60.56
N ASN A 256 53.82 -12.75 -61.30
CA ASN A 256 54.39 -13.29 -62.52
C ASN A 256 55.08 -14.63 -62.27
N ASN A 257 54.89 -15.57 -63.19
CA ASN A 257 55.59 -16.84 -63.22
C ASN A 257 56.88 -16.68 -64.08
N GLU A 258 58.04 -16.94 -63.48
CA GLU A 258 59.24 -17.46 -64.17
C GLU A 258 58.85 -18.82 -64.84
N GLU A 259 59.45 -19.42 -65.87
CA GLU A 259 60.77 -19.37 -66.47
C GLU A 259 60.73 -20.24 -67.76
N SER A 260 61.66 -20.01 -68.70
CA SER A 260 62.32 -20.97 -69.60
C SER A 260 61.60 -22.27 -70.06
N ARG A 261 61.45 -22.43 -71.38
CA ARG A 261 61.82 -23.68 -72.07
C ARG A 261 62.14 -23.43 -73.55
N ARG A 262 63.10 -24.24 -74.01
CA ARG A 262 63.78 -24.27 -75.32
C ARG A 262 62.85 -24.45 -76.51
#